data_AF-A0A9P0ZZV9-F1
#
_entry.id   AF-A0A9P0ZZV9-F1
#
_cell.length_a   1.000
_cell.length_b   1.000
_cell.length_c   1.000
_cell.angle_alpha   90.00
_cell.angle_beta   90.00
_cell.angle_gamma   90.00
#
_symmetry.space_group_name_H-M   'P 1'
#
loop_
_entity.id
_entity.type
_entity.pdbx_description
1 polymer ?
#
loop_
_entity_poly.entity_id
_entity_poly.type
_entity_poly.pdbx_seq_one_letter_code
_entity_poly.pdbx_strand_id
1 'polypeptide(L)' 'MCRLRDICYIKGDRTKHIAPKLFSTHDLEKEGTVDVKQIKSCDNLANLFTKPLAPKKFEELIHKIGMCRLRDIC' A
#
# COMPACT_ATOMS: atom_id res chain seq x y z
N MET A 1 6.57 -16.97 -14.06
CA MET A 1 7.26 -16.86 -12.76
C MET A 1 8.23 -15.69 -12.82
N CYS A 2 7.87 -14.52 -12.31
CA CYS A 2 8.78 -13.38 -12.22
C CYS A 2 9.36 -13.32 -10.80
N ARG A 3 10.68 -13.46 -10.70
CA ARG A 3 11.43 -13.42 -9.44
C ARG A 3 11.55 -11.97 -8.95
N LEU A 4 11.10 -11.73 -7.73
CA LEU A 4 11.20 -10.48 -6.96
C LEU A 4 12.62 -10.29 -6.40
N ARG A 5 13.60 -10.08 -7.27
CA ARG A 5 14.97 -9.70 -6.88
C ARG A 5 15.38 -8.65 -7.89
N ASP A 6 15.16 -7.37 -7.57
CA ASP A 6 15.69 -6.15 -8.20
C ASP A 6 14.73 -4.96 -7.91
N ILE A 7 14.84 -4.38 -6.71
CA ILE A 7 14.37 -3.03 -6.40
C ILE A 7 15.70 -2.26 -6.23
N CYS A 8 16.12 -1.27 -7.01
CA CYS A 8 15.43 0.00 -7.23
C CYS A 8 16.14 0.81 -8.33
N TYR A 9 15.69 0.74 -9.60
CA TYR A 9 15.94 1.82 -10.56
C TYR A 9 14.82 1.86 -11.59
N ILE A 10 13.85 2.74 -11.35
CA ILE A 10 12.76 3.00 -12.30
C ILE A 10 13.29 4.01 -13.31
N LYS A 11 13.73 3.53 -14.48
CA LYS A 11 14.19 4.37 -15.58
C LYS A 11 12.98 5.11 -16.20
N GLY A 12 12.95 6.44 -16.05
CA GLY A 12 11.84 7.30 -16.49
C GLY A 12 11.77 7.56 -18.00
N ASP A 13 12.76 7.09 -18.77
CA ASP A 13 12.86 7.29 -20.23
C ASP A 13 11.98 6.32 -21.04
N ARG A 14 11.43 5.28 -20.40
CA ARG A 14 10.63 4.25 -21.06
C ARG A 14 9.18 4.37 -20.65
N THR A 15 8.33 4.80 -21.59
CA THR A 15 6.88 4.73 -21.46
C THR A 15 6.48 3.30 -21.10
N LYS A 16 5.96 3.11 -19.89
CA LYS A 16 5.38 1.84 -19.47
C LYS A 16 3.93 1.86 -19.91
N HIS A 17 3.61 1.11 -20.96
CA HIS A 17 2.22 0.88 -21.34
C HIS A 17 1.60 -0.05 -20.29
N ILE A 18 1.02 0.55 -19.25
CA ILE A 18 0.19 -0.17 -18.27
C ILE A 18 -1.22 -0.09 -18.81
N ALA A 19 -1.76 -1.24 -19.26
CA ALA A 19 -3.17 -1.31 -19.60
C ALA A 19 -3.98 -0.89 -18.35
N PRO A 20 -4.95 0.04 -18.47
CA PRO A 20 -5.85 0.37 -17.38
C PRO A 20 -6.60 -0.90 -16.97
N LYS A 21 -6.16 -1.51 -15.87
CA LYS A 21 -6.85 -2.63 -15.24
C LYS A 21 -7.94 -2.04 -14.36
N LEU A 22 -9.08 -1.74 -14.97
CA LEU A 22 -10.28 -1.30 -14.26
C LEU A 22 -11.01 -2.55 -13.73
N PHE A 23 -10.44 -3.19 -12.72
CA PHE A 23 -11.12 -4.30 -12.06
C PHE A 23 -12.08 -3.75 -11.02
N SER A 24 -13.35 -4.17 -11.09
CA SER A 24 -14.26 -4.03 -9.98
C SER A 24 -13.79 -4.93 -8.84
N THR A 25 -13.78 -4.41 -7.61
CA THR A 25 -13.44 -5.19 -6.41
C THR A 25 -14.32 -6.43 -6.27
N HIS A 26 -15.59 -6.33 -6.67
CA HIS A 26 -16.55 -7.43 -6.68
C HIS A 26 -16.12 -8.58 -7.61
N ASP A 27 -15.62 -8.25 -8.81
CA ASP A 27 -15.25 -9.27 -9.78
C ASP A 27 -14.01 -10.02 -9.32
N LEU A 28 -13.03 -9.31 -8.73
CA LEU A 28 -11.84 -9.92 -8.14
C LEU A 28 -12.16 -10.83 -6.95
N GLU A 29 -13.16 -10.47 -6.15
CA GLU A 29 -13.62 -11.29 -5.03
C GLU A 29 -14.36 -12.54 -5.53
N LYS A 30 -15.23 -12.40 -6.53
CA LYS A 30 -15.93 -13.53 -7.17
C LYS A 30 -14.96 -14.52 -7.83
N GLU A 31 -13.89 -14.00 -8.44
CA GLU A 31 -12.81 -14.80 -9.02
C GLU A 31 -11.89 -15.42 -7.95
N GLY A 32 -12.06 -15.07 -6.67
CA GLY A 32 -11.22 -15.55 -5.57
C GLY A 32 -9.79 -14.99 -5.59
N THR A 33 -9.55 -13.93 -6.39
CA THR A 33 -8.24 -13.28 -6.51
C THR A 33 -7.94 -12.40 -5.29
N VAL A 34 -8.98 -11.83 -4.67
CA VAL A 34 -8.85 -11.01 -3.45
C VAL A 34 -9.94 -11.41 -2.45
N ASP A 35 -9.63 -11.23 -1.16
CA ASP A 35 -10.56 -11.43 -0.05
C ASP A 35 -10.87 -10.06 0.57
N VAL A 36 -12.14 -9.65 0.55
CA VAL A 36 -12.57 -8.34 1.03
C VAL A 36 -13.11 -8.46 2.45
N LYS A 37 -12.37 -7.91 3.42
CA LYS A 37 -12.79 -7.85 4.82
C LYS A 37 -13.17 -6.45 5.22
N GLN A 38 -14.31 -6.33 5.89
CA GLN A 38 -14.69 -5.09 6.54
C GLN A 38 -13.80 -4.86 7.77
N ILE A 39 -13.26 -3.64 7.89
CA ILE A 39 -12.49 -3.20 9.05
C ILE A 39 -13.07 -1.91 9.60
N LYS A 40 -12.92 -1.70 10.92
CA LYS A 40 -13.32 -0.43 11.53
C LYS A 40 -12.46 0.69 10.97
N SER A 41 -13.06 1.85 10.72
CA SER A 41 -12.35 3.02 10.19
C SER A 41 -11.14 3.41 11.06
N CYS A 42 -11.23 3.27 12.39
CA CYS A 42 -10.14 3.58 13.32
C CYS A 42 -8.95 2.62 13.25
N ASP A 43 -9.18 1.42 12.72
CA ASP A 43 -8.21 0.34 12.62
C ASP A 43 -7.61 0.25 11.20
N ASN A 44 -8.13 1.02 10.26
CA ASN A 44 -7.63 1.07 8.89
C ASN A 44 -6.26 1.77 8.81
N LEU A 45 -5.20 0.97 8.66
CA LEU A 45 -3.84 1.46 8.46
C LEU A 45 -3.69 2.30 7.20
N ALA A 46 -4.48 2.05 6.15
CA ALA A 46 -4.42 2.82 4.89
C ALA A 46 -4.90 4.28 5.05
N ASN A 47 -5.53 4.62 6.18
CA ASN A 47 -5.81 6.02 6.52
C ASN A 47 -4.53 6.86 6.55
N LEU A 48 -3.37 6.26 6.84
CA LEU A 48 -2.07 6.91 6.84
C LEU A 48 -1.77 7.65 5.51
N PHE A 49 -2.25 7.12 4.38
CA PHE A 49 -1.95 7.64 3.04
C PHE A 49 -3.06 8.50 2.44
N THR A 50 -4.26 8.49 3.03
CA THR A 50 -5.47 9.03 2.40
C THR A 50 -6.16 10.11 3.23
N LYS A 51 -5.82 10.24 4.52
CA LYS A 51 -6.47 11.18 5.43
C LYS A 51 -5.47 12.14 6.07
N PRO A 52 -5.87 13.40 6.30
CA PRO A 52 -5.17 14.26 7.24
C PRO A 52 -5.45 13.74 8.66
N LEU A 53 -4.41 13.26 9.34
CA LEU A 53 -4.51 12.69 10.68
C LEU A 53 -3.86 13.63 11.70
N ALA A 54 -4.40 13.62 12.94
CA ALA A 54 -3.72 14.26 14.06
C ALA A 54 -2.34 13.61 14.28
N PRO A 55 -1.31 14.37 14.71
CA PRO A 55 0.08 13.87 14.82
C PRO A 55 0.20 12.56 15.60
N LYS A 56 -0.47 12.46 16.76
CA LYS A 56 -0.48 11.24 17.58
C LYS A 56 -1.01 10.03 16.82
N LYS A 57 -2.10 10.19 16.06
CA LYS A 57 -2.69 9.09 15.29
C LYS A 57 -1.80 8.68 14.13
N PHE A 58 -1.16 9.65 13.48
CA PHE A 58 -0.19 9.41 12.42
C PHE A 58 1.01 8.60 12.92
N GLU A 59 1.60 8.99 14.06
CA GLU A 59 2.70 8.26 14.69
C GLU A 59 2.29 6.81 15.04
N GLU A 60 1.12 6.60 15.66
CA GLU A 60 0.61 5.25 15.96
C GLU A 60 0.53 4.37 14.70
N LEU A 61 0.03 4.90 13.57
CA LEU A 61 -0.11 4.14 12.33
C LEU A 61 1.24 3.83 11.68
N ILE A 62 2.20 4.76 11.70
CA ILE A 62 3.57 4.55 11.21
C ILE A 62 4.25 3.38 11.94
N HIS A 63 4.14 3.34 13.27
CA HIS A 63 4.71 2.25 14.05
C HIS A 63 4.00 0.92 13.76
N LYS A 64 2.67 0.93 13.60
CA LYS A 64 1.90 -0.29 13.28
C LYS A 64 2.27 -0.90 11.93
N ILE A 65 2.67 -0.10 10.93
CA ILE A 65 3.14 -0.60 9.63
C ILE A 65 4.64 -0.96 9.64
N GLY A 66 5.34 -0.76 10.76
CA GLY A 66 6.77 -1.08 10.89
C GLY A 66 7.70 -0.02 10.28
N MET A 67 7.21 1.19 10.01
CA MET A 67 8.08 2.28 9.60
C MET A 67 8.89 2.79 10.80
N CYS A 68 10.16 3.06 10.57
CA CYS A 68 11.09 3.60 11.55
C CYS A 68 11.86 4.77 10.92
N ARG A 69 12.45 5.62 11.77
CA ARG A 69 13.28 6.73 11.27
C ARG A 69 14.65 6.18 10.92
N LEU A 70 15.25 6.71 9.86
CA LEU A 70 16.58 6.30 9.43
C LEU A 70 17.64 6.45 10.55
N ARG A 71 17.53 7.52 11.34
CA ARG A 71 18.37 7.79 12.52
C ARG A 71 18.23 6.79 13.67
N ASP A 72 17.22 5.92 13.64
CA ASP A 72 17.03 4.89 14.66
C ASP A 72 17.64 3.55 14.22
N ILE A 73 18.16 3.47 12.97
CA ILE A 73 18.83 2.30 12.37
C ILE A 73 20.35 2.53 12.23
N CYS A 74 20.79 3.79 12.19
CA CYS A 74 22.19 4.21 12.06
C CYS A 74 22.73 4.74 13.38
#